data_AF-A0A6M4NPP7-F1
#
_entry.id   AF-A0A6M4NPP7-F1
#
_cell.length_a   1.000
_cell.length_b   1.000
_cell.length_c   1.000
_cell.angle_alpha   90.00
_cell.angle_beta   90.00
_cell.angle_gamma   90.00
#
_symmetry.space_group_name_H-M   'P 1'
#
loop_
_entity.id
_entity.type
_entity.pdbx_description
1 polymer ?
#
loop_
_entity_poly.entity_id
_entity_poly.type
_entity_poly.pdbx_seq_one_letter_code
_entity_poly.pdbx_strand_id
1 'polypeptide(L)'
;MRQRLLSLQERIDVTKLLHGVQTFLDRHGVPRSSIKVELVKAGKSLIGSADCKFESTRDFSGLSHHARRIATAVERAGIDMAADARQGANSFKSTRFRPEYMGEIQELLNSRKPFTSREVKLAIGRVVELSPSSINNCSSFVISALEALGVITQVGGGLYAPN
;
A
#
# COMPACT_ATOMS: atom_id res chain seq x y z
N MET A 1 1.26 -39.96 1.99
CA MET A 1 1.46 -38.49 2.13
C MET A 1 0.17 -37.70 1.91
N ARG A 2 -0.58 -37.95 0.83
CA ARG A 2 -1.88 -37.29 0.52
C ARG A 2 -2.94 -37.36 1.63
N GLN A 3 -3.11 -38.53 2.28
CA GLN A 3 -4.06 -38.69 3.39
C GLN A 3 -3.70 -37.89 4.66
N ARG A 4 -2.40 -37.66 4.89
CA ARG A 4 -1.90 -36.91 6.07
C ARG A 4 -2.05 -35.39 5.89
N LEU A 5 -2.01 -34.91 4.64
CA LEU A 5 -2.35 -33.54 4.27
C LEU A 5 -3.86 -33.28 4.36
N LEU A 6 -4.69 -34.22 3.92
CA LEU A 6 -6.16 -34.13 4.06
C LEU A 6 -6.60 -34.10 5.52
N SER A 7 -6.00 -34.93 6.38
CA SER A 7 -6.31 -34.92 7.82
C SER A 7 -5.77 -33.69 8.57
N LEU A 8 -4.72 -33.04 8.06
CA LEU A 8 -4.26 -31.73 8.55
C LEU A 8 -5.23 -30.62 8.14
N GLN A 9 -5.80 -30.69 6.93
CA GLN A 9 -6.77 -29.73 6.43
C GLN A 9 -8.11 -29.82 7.17
N GLU A 10 -8.54 -31.01 7.58
CA GLU A 10 -9.71 -31.20 8.48
C GLU A 10 -9.47 -30.72 9.92
N ARG A 11 -8.22 -30.61 10.36
CA ARG A 11 -7.85 -30.25 11.75
C ARG A 11 -7.70 -28.76 12.00
N ILE A 12 -7.62 -27.92 10.97
CA ILE A 12 -7.56 -26.48 11.15
C ILE A 12 -9.00 -25.95 11.14
N ASP A 13 -9.61 -25.92 12.33
CA ASP A 13 -10.90 -25.26 12.54
C ASP A 13 -10.70 -23.73 12.43
N VAL A 14 -10.86 -23.21 11.20
CA VAL A 14 -10.72 -21.78 10.88
C VAL A 14 -11.96 -20.97 11.31
N THR A 15 -13.01 -21.63 11.81
CA THR A 15 -14.31 -21.01 12.07
C THR A 15 -14.23 -19.90 13.11
N LYS A 16 -13.40 -20.08 14.15
CA LYS A 16 -13.14 -19.05 15.17
C LYS A 16 -12.40 -17.84 14.62
N LEU A 17 -11.45 -18.05 13.71
CA LEU A 17 -10.73 -16.97 13.04
C LEU A 17 -11.67 -16.18 12.14
N LEU A 18 -12.47 -16.86 11.33
CA LEU A 18 -13.48 -16.25 10.45
C LEU A 18 -14.52 -15.47 11.25
N HIS A 19 -14.96 -16.01 12.40
CA HIS A 19 -15.85 -15.29 13.29
C HIS A 19 -15.18 -14.05 13.89
N GLY A 20 -13.92 -14.13 14.32
CA GLY A 20 -13.17 -12.97 14.84
C GLY A 20 -13.04 -11.86 13.81
N VAL A 21 -12.69 -12.22 12.56
CA VAL A 21 -12.62 -11.29 11.43
C VAL A 21 -14.00 -10.68 11.14
N GLN A 22 -15.07 -11.48 11.14
CA GLN A 22 -16.42 -10.98 10.92
C GLN A 22 -16.84 -9.96 12.00
N THR A 23 -16.62 -10.28 13.28
CA THR A 23 -16.95 -9.39 14.40
C THR A 23 -16.18 -8.07 14.32
N PHE A 24 -14.93 -8.11 13.88
CA PHE A 24 -14.13 -6.92 13.64
C PHE A 24 -14.71 -6.06 12.50
N LEU A 25 -15.02 -6.68 11.36
CA LEU A 25 -15.58 -6.00 10.19
C LEU A 25 -16.96 -5.37 10.49
N ASP A 26 -17.81 -6.07 11.24
CA ASP A 26 -19.12 -5.57 11.67
C ASP A 26 -18.98 -4.34 12.59
N ARG A 27 -18.01 -4.33 13.52
CA ARG A 27 -17.73 -3.18 14.40
C ARG A 27 -17.22 -1.96 13.65
N HIS A 28 -16.58 -2.16 12.50
CA HIS A 28 -16.07 -1.10 11.65
C HIS A 28 -17.00 -0.75 10.48
N GLY A 29 -18.25 -1.24 10.51
CA GLY A 29 -19.29 -0.84 9.57
C GLY A 29 -19.11 -1.41 8.16
N VAL A 30 -18.33 -2.47 7.98
CA VAL A 30 -18.15 -3.13 6.68
C VAL A 30 -19.33 -4.08 6.46
N PRO A 31 -20.23 -3.81 5.48
CA PRO A 31 -21.38 -4.66 5.23
C PRO A 31 -20.93 -6.03 4.72
N ARG A 32 -21.65 -7.09 5.11
CA ARG A 32 -21.38 -8.47 4.69
C ARG A 32 -21.38 -8.64 3.16
N SER A 33 -22.16 -7.84 2.43
CA SER A 33 -22.18 -7.78 0.96
C SER A 33 -20.90 -7.25 0.33
N SER A 34 -20.09 -6.52 1.10
CA SER A 34 -18.81 -5.96 0.67
C SER A 34 -17.65 -6.94 0.84
N ILE A 35 -17.85 -8.01 1.61
CA ILE A 35 -16.85 -9.06 1.83
C ILE A 35 -17.03 -10.14 0.77
N LYS A 36 -16.28 -10.05 -0.33
CA LYS A 36 -16.15 -11.16 -1.28
C LYS A 36 -15.28 -12.25 -0.66
N VAL A 37 -15.91 -13.21 0.01
CA VAL A 37 -15.25 -14.44 0.44
C VAL A 37 -15.08 -15.35 -0.78
N GLU A 38 -13.92 -15.29 -1.43
CA GLU A 38 -13.54 -16.29 -2.42
C GLU A 38 -13.17 -17.60 -1.71
N LEU A 39 -14.15 -18.50 -1.61
CA LEU A 39 -13.89 -19.89 -1.21
C LEU A 39 -13.05 -20.56 -2.31
N VAL A 40 -11.73 -20.65 -2.08
CA VAL A 40 -10.83 -21.43 -2.93
C VAL A 40 -11.15 -22.91 -2.74
N LYS A 41 -12.06 -23.44 -3.57
CA LYS A 41 -12.29 -24.88 -3.67
C LYS A 41 -11.45 -25.43 -4.83
N ALA A 42 -10.49 -26.29 -4.50
CA ALA A 42 -9.83 -27.19 -5.44
C ALA A 42 -9.12 -26.55 -6.67
N GLY A 43 -8.30 -25.52 -6.46
CA GLY A 43 -7.25 -25.15 -7.43
C GLY A 43 -7.73 -24.63 -8.79
N LYS A 44 -9.01 -24.27 -8.93
CA LYS A 44 -9.52 -23.50 -10.08
C LYS A 44 -10.17 -22.24 -9.56
N SER A 45 -9.52 -21.11 -9.88
CA SER A 45 -10.09 -19.79 -9.68
C SER A 45 -11.35 -19.69 -10.54
N LEU A 46 -12.52 -19.55 -9.92
CA LEU A 46 -13.77 -19.21 -10.61
C LEU A 46 -13.75 -17.71 -10.92
N ILE A 47 -12.78 -17.25 -11.71
CA ILE A 47 -12.79 -15.91 -12.29
C ILE A 47 -13.85 -15.92 -13.39
N GLY A 48 -15.10 -15.65 -12.99
CA GLY A 48 -15.83 -14.63 -13.70
C GLY A 48 -15.21 -13.31 -13.26
N SER A 49 -14.65 -12.56 -14.21
CA SER A 49 -14.04 -11.25 -14.03
C SER A 49 -15.05 -10.29 -13.39
N ALA A 50 -15.16 -10.32 -12.07
CA ALA A 50 -15.66 -9.16 -11.39
C ALA A 50 -14.52 -8.15 -11.42
N ASP A 51 -14.62 -7.19 -12.33
CA ASP A 51 -13.90 -5.92 -12.26
C ASP A 51 -14.33 -5.19 -10.98
N CYS A 52 -13.91 -5.70 -9.81
CA CYS A 52 -13.86 -4.92 -8.60
C CYS A 52 -12.78 -3.88 -8.82
N LYS A 53 -13.17 -2.79 -9.48
CA LYS A 53 -12.37 -1.57 -9.52
C LYS A 53 -12.13 -1.19 -8.07
N PHE A 54 -10.86 -1.07 -7.69
CA PHE A 54 -10.51 -0.49 -6.42
C PHE A 54 -11.05 0.96 -6.44
N GLU A 55 -12.10 1.20 -5.67
CA GLU A 55 -12.63 2.55 -5.45
C GLU A 55 -11.89 3.13 -4.27
N SER A 56 -10.97 4.07 -4.56
CA SER A 56 -10.32 4.88 -3.54
C SER A 56 -11.37 5.63 -2.75
N THR A 57 -11.21 5.68 -1.44
CA THR A 57 -12.07 6.52 -0.58
C THR A 57 -11.63 7.99 -0.60
N ARG A 58 -10.46 8.29 -1.19
CA ARG A 58 -9.87 9.62 -1.29
C ARG A 58 -10.00 10.17 -2.70
N ASP A 59 -10.26 11.48 -2.79
CA ASP A 59 -10.27 12.14 -4.10
C ASP A 59 -8.84 12.47 -4.57
N PHE A 60 -8.40 11.79 -5.63
CA PHE A 60 -7.12 12.03 -6.31
C PHE A 60 -7.29 12.77 -7.65
N SER A 61 -8.46 13.36 -7.91
CA SER A 61 -8.76 14.09 -9.15
C SER A 61 -7.80 15.26 -9.40
N GLY A 62 -7.37 15.94 -8.33
CA GLY A 62 -6.41 17.06 -8.39
C GLY A 62 -4.96 16.65 -8.69
N LEU A 63 -4.63 15.36 -8.67
CA LEU A 63 -3.29 14.87 -8.96
C LEU A 63 -3.05 14.70 -10.47
N SER A 64 -1.79 14.91 -10.88
CA SER A 64 -1.33 14.47 -12.20
C SER A 64 -1.51 12.96 -12.37
N HIS A 65 -1.64 12.50 -13.62
CA HIS A 65 -1.86 11.08 -13.92
C HIS A 65 -0.84 10.15 -13.23
N HIS A 66 0.43 10.54 -13.18
CA HIS A 66 1.49 9.74 -12.58
C HIS A 66 1.41 9.73 -11.04
N ALA A 67 1.18 10.88 -10.41
CA ALA A 67 0.98 10.97 -8.96
C ALA A 67 -0.26 10.18 -8.52
N ARG A 68 -1.36 10.29 -9.26
CA ARG A 68 -2.59 9.52 -9.02
C ARG A 68 -2.35 8.01 -9.06
N ARG A 69 -1.59 7.53 -10.05
CA ARG A 69 -1.23 6.10 -10.15
C ARG A 69 -0.44 5.61 -8.94
N ILE A 70 0.51 6.41 -8.45
CA ILE A 70 1.28 6.08 -7.25
C ILE A 70 0.36 6.03 -6.03
N ALA A 71 -0.43 7.08 -5.79
CA ALA A 71 -1.34 7.16 -4.65
C ALA A 71 -2.35 6.00 -4.62
N THR A 72 -2.97 5.72 -5.77
CA THR A 72 -3.94 4.61 -5.92
C THR A 72 -3.28 3.27 -5.69
N ALA A 73 -2.04 3.08 -6.17
CA ALA A 73 -1.33 1.82 -5.96
C ALA A 73 -1.03 1.60 -4.48
N VAL A 74 -0.57 2.63 -3.75
CA VAL A 74 -0.29 2.55 -2.31
C VAL A 74 -1.56 2.18 -1.53
N GLU A 75 -2.67 2.87 -1.82
CA GLU A 75 -3.95 2.60 -1.16
C GLU A 75 -4.48 1.20 -1.49
N ARG A 76 -4.35 0.76 -2.75
CA ARG A 76 -4.75 -0.58 -3.20
C ARG A 76 -3.94 -1.69 -2.52
N ALA A 77 -2.69 -1.42 -2.15
CA ALA A 77 -1.88 -2.36 -1.38
C ALA A 77 -2.33 -2.47 0.08
N GLY A 78 -3.26 -1.62 0.54
CA GLY A 78 -3.74 -1.61 1.92
C GLY A 78 -2.68 -1.12 2.92
N ILE A 79 -1.66 -0.40 2.45
CA ILE A 79 -0.56 0.08 3.28
C ILE A 79 -0.89 1.49 3.78
N ASP A 80 -1.07 1.62 5.09
CA ASP A 80 -1.15 2.92 5.74
C ASP A 80 0.27 3.44 6.01
N MET A 81 0.81 4.17 5.03
CA MET A 81 2.17 4.70 5.11
C MET A 81 2.38 5.65 6.29
N ALA A 82 1.34 6.36 6.75
CA ALA A 82 1.46 7.25 7.90
C ALA A 82 1.50 6.46 9.22
N ALA A 83 0.70 5.40 9.34
CA ALA A 83 0.82 4.47 10.47
C ALA A 83 2.17 3.74 10.47
N ASP A 84 2.61 3.24 9.31
CA ASP A 84 3.88 2.51 9.19
C ASP A 84 5.08 3.40 9.49
N ALA A 85 5.10 4.64 8.99
CA ALA A 85 6.14 5.63 9.30
C ALA A 85 6.25 5.90 10.79
N ARG A 86 5.11 5.91 11.50
CA ARG A 86 5.11 6.01 12.96
C ARG A 86 5.66 4.73 13.59
N GLN A 87 5.32 3.55 13.12
CA GLN A 87 5.83 2.32 13.72
C GLN A 87 7.30 2.02 13.37
N GLY A 88 7.87 2.71 12.39
CA GLY A 88 9.20 2.40 11.84
C GLY A 88 9.21 1.12 11.01
N ALA A 89 8.04 0.69 10.53
CA ALA A 89 7.89 -0.52 9.73
C ALA A 89 8.19 -0.23 8.26
N ASN A 90 8.74 -1.21 7.53
CA ASN A 90 8.89 -1.14 6.08
C ASN A 90 8.11 -2.27 5.38
N SER A 91 6.84 -2.00 5.12
CA SER A 91 5.91 -2.94 4.48
C SER A 91 6.17 -3.09 2.97
N PHE A 92 6.85 -2.13 2.34
CA PHE A 92 7.14 -2.18 0.91
C PHE A 92 8.33 -3.07 0.56
N LYS A 93 9.32 -3.30 1.45
CA LYS A 93 10.47 -4.17 1.15
C LYS A 93 10.10 -5.64 0.94
N SER A 94 9.10 -6.13 1.66
CA SER A 94 8.61 -7.51 1.54
C SER A 94 7.55 -7.68 0.44
N THR A 95 7.04 -6.57 -0.10
CA THR A 95 5.92 -6.56 -1.06
C THR A 95 6.45 -6.31 -2.47
N ARG A 96 6.00 -7.09 -3.46
CA ARG A 96 6.34 -6.86 -4.87
C ARG A 96 5.53 -5.69 -5.43
N PHE A 97 5.84 -4.48 -4.98
CA PHE A 97 5.19 -3.25 -5.36
C PHE A 97 5.93 -2.56 -6.51
N ARG A 98 5.19 -2.03 -7.48
CA ARG A 98 5.74 -1.09 -8.47
C ARG A 98 5.17 0.29 -8.14
N PRO A 99 6.02 1.31 -7.96
CA PRO A 99 7.46 1.32 -8.24
C PRO A 99 8.37 0.81 -7.10
N GLU A 100 9.51 0.19 -7.45
CA GLU A 100 10.45 -0.47 -6.54
C GLU A 100 11.07 0.47 -5.50
N TYR A 101 11.21 1.76 -5.83
CA TYR A 101 11.75 2.76 -4.92
C TYR A 101 10.87 3.09 -3.71
N MET A 102 9.62 2.62 -3.66
CA MET A 102 8.75 2.91 -2.52
C MET A 102 9.26 2.37 -1.19
N GLY A 103 10.06 1.29 -1.20
CA GLY A 103 10.74 0.80 -0.01
C GLY A 103 11.74 1.81 0.56
N GLU A 104 12.53 2.48 -0.30
CA GLU A 104 13.47 3.53 0.11
C GLU A 104 12.76 4.81 0.57
N ILE A 105 11.63 5.13 -0.06
CA ILE A 105 10.76 6.24 0.39
C ILE A 105 10.21 5.96 1.80
N GLN A 106 9.78 4.72 2.08
CA GLN A 106 9.32 4.35 3.41
C GLN A 106 10.44 4.44 4.46
N GLU A 107 11.68 4.05 4.14
CA GLU A 107 12.81 4.27 5.06
C GLU A 107 13.06 5.75 5.35
N LEU A 108 12.95 6.61 4.33
CA LEU A 108 13.07 8.05 4.52
C LEU A 108 11.98 8.58 5.47
N LEU A 109 10.74 8.12 5.31
CA LEU A 109 9.61 8.48 6.19
C LEU A 109 9.80 7.95 7.63
N ASN A 110 10.29 6.72 7.78
CA ASN A 110 10.56 6.09 9.08
C ASN A 110 11.59 6.87 9.92
N SER A 111 12.44 7.67 9.29
CA SER A 111 13.38 8.54 10.01
C SER A 111 12.68 9.60 10.88
N ARG A 112 11.40 9.90 10.58
CA ARG A 112 10.56 10.94 11.23
C ARG A 112 11.19 12.34 11.27
N LYS A 113 12.19 12.58 10.42
CA LYS A 113 12.84 13.89 10.28
C LYS A 113 12.27 14.59 9.06
N PRO A 114 12.20 15.93 9.07
CA PRO A 114 11.94 16.69 7.87
C PRO A 114 12.98 16.38 6.79
N PHE A 115 12.55 16.29 5.55
CA PHE A 115 13.38 15.98 4.40
C PHE A 115 13.01 16.84 3.19
N THR A 116 13.91 16.90 2.23
CA THR A 116 13.83 17.74 1.04
C THR A 116 13.52 16.92 -0.21
N SER A 117 13.11 17.60 -1.28
CA SER A 117 12.98 16.97 -2.60
C SER A 117 14.29 16.30 -3.06
N ARG A 118 15.45 16.82 -2.65
CA ARG A 118 16.75 16.20 -2.96
C ARG A 118 16.89 14.82 -2.31
N GLU A 119 16.45 14.65 -1.08
CA GLU A 119 16.51 13.37 -0.37
C GLU A 119 15.57 12.35 -1.00
N VAL A 120 14.39 12.77 -1.45
CA VAL A 120 13.48 11.92 -2.23
C VAL A 120 14.15 11.44 -3.53
N LYS A 121 14.82 12.33 -4.27
CA LYS A 121 15.57 11.95 -5.49
C LYS A 121 16.67 10.95 -5.18
N LEU A 122 17.43 11.16 -4.10
CA LEU A 122 18.49 10.24 -3.68
C LEU A 122 17.92 8.87 -3.31
N ALA A 123 16.80 8.81 -2.58
CA ALA A 123 16.13 7.56 -2.26
C ALA A 123 15.69 6.79 -3.52
N ILE A 124 15.10 7.48 -4.50
CA ILE A 124 14.72 6.88 -5.78
C ILE A 124 15.94 6.36 -6.54
N GLY A 125 17.00 7.17 -6.62
CA GLY A 125 18.21 6.87 -7.39
C GLY A 125 19.07 5.74 -6.82
N ARG A 126 18.85 5.31 -5.57
CA ARG A 126 19.56 4.15 -4.97
C ARG A 126 19.17 2.82 -5.60
N VAL A 127 17.95 2.72 -6.12
CA VAL A 127 17.38 1.44 -6.57
C VAL A 127 16.87 1.48 -8.00
N VAL A 128 16.68 2.66 -8.59
CA VAL A 128 16.30 2.80 -10.00
C VAL A 128 17.21 3.82 -10.68
N GLU A 129 17.90 3.38 -11.74
CA GLU A 129 18.63 4.28 -12.62
C GLU A 129 17.66 5.04 -13.52
N LEU A 130 17.66 6.37 -13.40
CA LEU A 130 16.82 7.27 -14.16
C LEU A 130 17.66 8.44 -14.69
N SER A 131 17.28 8.98 -15.84
CA SER A 131 17.86 10.25 -16.30
C SER A 131 17.59 11.38 -15.29
N PRO A 132 18.42 12.43 -15.25
CA PRO A 132 18.22 13.57 -14.34
C PRO A 132 16.85 14.25 -14.50
N SER A 133 16.30 14.29 -15.72
CA SER A 133 14.95 14.84 -15.95
C SER A 133 13.87 13.91 -15.38
N SER A 134 14.01 12.61 -15.60
CA SER A 134 13.08 11.59 -15.13
C SER A 134 13.05 11.50 -13.62
N ILE A 135 14.19 11.59 -12.94
CA ILE A 135 14.25 11.55 -11.47
C ILE A 135 13.61 12.79 -10.83
N ASN A 136 13.78 13.96 -11.45
CA ASN A 136 13.12 15.19 -11.01
C ASN A 136 11.60 15.06 -11.10
N ASN A 137 11.07 14.61 -12.24
CA ASN A 137 9.64 14.40 -12.43
C ASN A 137 9.11 13.32 -11.48
N CYS A 138 9.80 12.19 -11.39
CA CYS A 138 9.44 11.08 -10.50
C CYS A 138 9.35 11.54 -9.04
N SER A 139 10.37 12.26 -8.54
CA SER A 139 10.36 12.80 -7.18
C SER A 139 9.19 13.75 -6.94
N SER A 140 8.84 14.58 -7.92
CA SER A 140 7.71 15.50 -7.82
C SER A 140 6.38 14.75 -7.74
N PHE A 141 6.20 13.70 -8.57
CA PHE A 141 5.01 12.86 -8.53
C PHE A 141 4.86 12.08 -7.23
N VAL A 142 5.97 11.59 -6.68
CA VAL A 142 5.99 10.89 -5.38
C VAL A 142 5.59 11.85 -4.26
N ILE A 143 6.16 13.05 -4.20
CA ILE A 143 5.82 14.06 -3.18
C ILE A 143 4.32 14.38 -3.24
N SER A 144 3.79 14.72 -4.42
CA SER A 144 2.36 15.02 -4.57
C SER A 144 1.45 13.85 -4.19
N ALA A 145 1.86 12.61 -4.49
CA ALA A 145 1.12 11.43 -4.08
C ALA A 145 1.10 11.25 -2.55
N LEU A 146 2.26 11.42 -1.90
CA LEU A 146 2.37 11.29 -0.44
C LEU A 146 1.61 12.39 0.30
N GLU A 147 1.62 13.63 -0.20
CA GLU A 147 0.84 14.74 0.34
C GLU A 147 -0.67 14.46 0.23
N ALA A 148 -1.14 14.01 -0.93
CA ALA A 148 -2.55 13.64 -1.12
C ALA A 148 -2.98 12.44 -0.27
N LEU A 149 -2.04 11.55 0.05
CA LEU A 149 -2.26 10.46 0.99
C LEU A 149 -2.19 10.92 2.46
N GLY A 150 -1.89 12.20 2.73
CA GLY A 150 -1.74 12.73 4.09
C GLY A 150 -0.58 12.10 4.85
N VAL A 151 0.41 11.55 4.15
CA VAL A 151 1.60 10.91 4.74
C VAL A 151 2.64 11.95 5.12
N ILE A 152 2.67 13.05 4.38
CA ILE A 152 3.62 14.15 4.58
C ILE A 152 2.89 15.48 4.46
N THR A 153 3.47 16.53 5.05
CA THR A 153 3.02 17.91 4.93
C THR A 153 4.20 18.82 4.60
N GLN A 154 4.01 19.79 3.72
CA GLN A 154 5.01 20.82 3.45
C GLN A 154 5.13 21.78 4.64
N VAL A 155 6.34 21.93 5.18
CA VAL A 155 6.62 22.79 6.35
C VAL A 155 7.29 24.12 5.99
N GLY A 156 7.49 24.38 4.69
CA GLY A 156 8.07 25.60 4.14
C GLY A 156 9.47 25.40 3.55
N GLY A 157 9.91 26.31 2.67
CA GLY A 157 11.27 26.28 2.10
C GLY A 157 11.63 25.04 1.28
N GLY A 158 10.64 24.31 0.76
CA GLY A 158 10.87 23.04 0.04
C GLY A 158 11.17 21.85 0.95
N LEU A 159 10.89 21.98 2.25
CA LEU A 159 11.01 20.95 3.26
C LEU A 159 9.64 20.28 3.53
N TYR A 160 9.66 18.97 3.71
CA TYR A 160 8.48 18.13 3.96
C TYR A 160 8.69 17.35 5.25
N ALA A 161 7.66 17.24 6.08
CA ALA A 161 7.69 16.46 7.29
C ALA A 161 6.72 15.27 7.20
N PRO A 162 7.09 14.07 7.67
CA PRO A 162 6.15 12.98 7.88
C PRO A 162 5.07 13.38 8.90
N ASN A 163 3.82 12.99 8.66
CA ASN A 163 2.69 13.17 9.58
C ASN A 163 2.59 12.08 10.65
#